data_AF-A0A381R064-F1
#
_entry.id   AF-A0A381R064-F1
#
_cell.length_a   1.000
_cell.length_b   1.000
_cell.length_c   1.000
_cell.angle_alpha   90.00
_cell.angle_beta   90.00
_cell.angle_gamma   90.00
#
_symmetry.space_group_name_H-M   'P 1'
#
loop_
_entity.id
_entity.type
_entity.pdbx_description
1 polymer ?
#
loop_
_entity_poly.entity_id
_entity_poly.type
_entity_poly.pdbx_seq_one_letter_code
_entity_poly.pdbx_strand_id
1 'polypeptide(L)'
;MPNDASSIAQLLQEMVEHQQAKVLKVARELVPDATPEDIRNPQDFPELFTDTLFNYEDGILTGYLTLQTALRNQVNNESNGIE
;
A
#
# COMPACT_ATOMS: atom_id res chain seq x y z
N MET A 1 21.29 -14.33 -12.21
CA MET A 1 20.78 -13.02 -11.73
C MET A 1 19.33 -13.26 -11.35
N PRO A 2 18.86 -12.91 -10.15
CA PRO A 2 17.41 -12.84 -9.93
C PRO A 2 16.85 -11.90 -11.01
N ASN A 3 15.75 -12.28 -11.67
CA ASN A 3 15.10 -11.42 -12.66
C ASN A 3 14.86 -10.05 -12.01
N ASP A 4 15.29 -8.97 -12.65
CA ASP A 4 15.19 -7.60 -12.12
C ASP A 4 13.75 -7.23 -11.73
N ALA A 5 12.75 -7.82 -12.40
CA ALA A 5 11.34 -7.68 -12.03
C ALA A 5 11.00 -8.27 -10.65
N SER A 6 11.65 -9.38 -10.26
CA SER A 6 11.45 -10.02 -8.95
C SER A 6 12.06 -9.19 -7.83
N SER A 7 13.25 -8.61 -8.03
CA SER A 7 13.89 -7.74 -7.03
C SER A 7 13.12 -6.43 -6.85
N ILE A 8 12.59 -5.84 -7.93
CA ILE A 8 11.71 -4.66 -7.85
C ILE A 8 10.41 -5.01 -7.11
N ALA A 9 9.80 -6.17 -7.38
CA ALA A 9 8.59 -6.60 -6.69
C ALA A 9 8.82 -6.83 -5.19
N GLN A 10 9.97 -7.37 -4.81
CA GLN A 10 10.37 -7.54 -3.41
C GLN A 10 10.56 -6.19 -2.71
N LEU A 11 11.32 -5.27 -3.32
CA LEU A 11 11.50 -3.93 -2.78
C LEU A 11 10.15 -3.20 -2.62
N LEU A 12 9.27 -3.29 -3.61
CA LEU A 12 7.95 -2.68 -3.53
C LEU A 12 7.09 -3.29 -2.42
N GLN A 13 7.17 -4.61 -2.21
CA GLN A 13 6.47 -5.28 -1.11
C GLN A 13 6.95 -4.75 0.26
N GLU A 14 8.27 -4.60 0.44
CA GLU A 14 8.84 -4.00 1.66
C GLU A 14 8.37 -2.55 1.85
N MET A 15 8.33 -1.75 0.78
CA MET A 15 7.82 -0.38 0.82
C MET A 15 6.33 -0.31 1.22
N VAL A 16 5.51 -1.23 0.74
CA VAL A 16 4.09 -1.35 1.13
C VAL A 16 3.97 -1.66 2.61
N GLU A 17 4.72 -2.65 3.13
CA GLU A 17 4.66 -3.04 4.54
C GLU A 17 5.10 -1.90 5.47
N HIS A 18 6.18 -1.21 5.12
CA HIS A 18 6.65 -0.05 5.87
C HIS A 18 5.62 1.08 5.87
N GLN A 19 5.01 1.37 4.72
CA GLN A 19 4.01 2.43 4.63
C GLN A 19 2.72 2.05 5.37
N GLN A 20 2.27 0.80 5.31
CA GLN A 20 1.12 0.31 6.09
C GLN A 20 1.36 0.49 7.60
N ALA A 21 2.54 0.13 8.09
CA ALA A 21 2.89 0.32 9.50
C ALA A 21 2.88 1.80 9.89
N LYS A 22 3.33 2.69 8.99
CA LYS A 22 3.33 4.14 9.21
C LYS A 22 1.91 4.71 9.24
N VAL A 23 1.07 4.34 8.27
CA VAL A 23 -0.34 4.75 8.22
C VAL A 23 -1.08 4.28 9.48
N LEU A 24 -0.89 3.03 9.89
CA LEU A 24 -1.49 2.49 11.11
C LEU A 24 -1.01 3.23 12.37
N LYS A 25 0.27 3.61 12.43
CA LYS A 25 0.80 4.41 13.54
C LYS A 25 0.10 5.76 13.62
N VAL A 26 0.00 6.49 12.50
CA VAL A 26 -0.71 7.78 12.43
C VAL A 26 -2.19 7.60 12.78
N ALA A 27 -2.84 6.55 12.26
CA ALA A 27 -4.22 6.24 12.60
C ALA A 27 -4.42 6.04 14.10
N ARG A 28 -3.49 5.37 14.78
CA ARG A 28 -3.54 5.14 16.24
C ARG A 28 -3.28 6.37 17.09
N GLU A 29 -2.67 7.41 16.51
CA GLU A 29 -2.57 8.71 17.18
C GLU A 29 -3.93 9.44 17.21
N LEU A 30 -4.83 9.13 16.28
CA LEU A 30 -6.17 9.71 16.15
C LEU A 30 -7.26 8.81 16.77
N VAL A 31 -7.19 7.51 16.51
CA VAL A 31 -8.11 6.45 16.96
C VAL A 31 -7.28 5.33 17.62
N PRO A 32 -7.12 5.34 18.97
CA PRO A 32 -6.17 4.47 19.67
C PRO A 32 -6.29 2.97 19.37
N ASP A 33 -7.52 2.50 19.14
CA ASP A 33 -7.82 1.09 18.88
C ASP A 33 -7.88 0.74 17.38
N ALA A 34 -7.41 1.63 16.51
CA ALA A 34 -7.41 1.40 15.07
C ALA A 34 -6.64 0.12 14.69
N THR A 35 -7.28 -0.65 13.82
CA THR A 35 -6.81 -1.90 13.25
C THR A 35 -6.31 -1.70 11.82
N PRO A 36 -5.53 -2.66 11.27
CA PRO A 36 -5.18 -2.65 9.86
C PRO A 36 -6.37 -2.70 8.90
N GLU A 37 -7.56 -3.10 9.36
CA GLU A 37 -8.77 -3.11 8.54
C GLU A 37 -9.42 -1.72 8.49
N ASP A 38 -9.34 -0.98 9.59
CA ASP A 38 -9.90 0.38 9.68
C ASP A 38 -9.18 1.35 8.75
N ILE A 39 -7.86 1.19 8.59
CA ILE A 39 -7.08 2.00 7.63
C ILE A 39 -7.40 1.67 6.16
N ARG A 40 -8.03 0.53 5.86
CA ARG A 40 -8.50 0.21 4.50
C ARG A 40 -9.84 0.88 4.18
N ASN A 41 -10.57 1.28 5.22
CA ASN A 41 -11.87 1.90 5.12
C ASN A 41 -11.93 3.19 5.96
N PRO A 42 -11.01 4.16 5.73
CA PRO A 42 -10.89 5.34 6.58
C PRO A 42 -12.15 6.23 6.55
N GLN A 43 -13.00 6.10 5.54
CA GLN A 43 -14.30 6.80 5.46
C GLN A 43 -15.26 6.45 6.61
N ASP A 44 -15.08 5.31 7.27
CA ASP A 44 -15.91 4.89 8.40
C ASP A 44 -15.48 5.56 9.72
N PHE A 45 -14.34 6.28 9.71
CA PHE A 45 -13.74 6.96 10.85
C PHE A 45 -13.54 8.45 10.53
N PRO A 46 -14.48 9.33 10.92
CA PRO A 46 -14.40 10.76 10.65
C PRO A 46 -13.07 11.41 11.09
N GLU A 47 -12.49 10.91 12.19
CA GLU A 47 -11.20 11.35 12.73
C GLU A 47 -10.04 11.08 11.77
N LEU A 48 -10.07 9.94 11.06
CA LEU A 48 -9.05 9.60 10.06
C LEU A 48 -9.29 10.36 8.76
N PHE A 49 -10.54 10.35 8.27
CA PHE A 49 -10.91 10.96 7.00
C PHE A 49 -10.63 12.47 6.95
N THR A 50 -10.72 13.16 8.09
CA THR A 50 -10.50 14.62 8.17
C THR A 50 -9.06 15.01 8.47
N ASP A 51 -8.20 14.08 8.89
CA ASP A 51 -6.82 14.37 9.24
C ASP A 51 -5.92 14.48 8.00
N THR A 52 -5.16 15.57 7.90
CA THR A 52 -4.33 15.83 6.72
C THR A 52 -3.10 14.93 6.65
N LEU A 53 -2.50 14.60 7.80
CA LEU A 53 -1.31 13.75 7.85
C LEU A 53 -1.67 12.32 7.49
N PHE A 54 -2.75 11.78 8.06
CA PHE A 54 -3.28 10.47 7.72
C PHE A 54 -3.55 10.36 6.22
N ASN A 55 -4.31 11.30 5.64
CA ASN A 55 -4.64 11.29 4.21
C ASN A 55 -3.40 11.33 3.30
N TYR A 56 -2.36 12.08 3.70
CA TYR A 56 -1.11 12.12 2.95
C TYR A 56 -0.39 10.76 2.95
N GLU A 57 -0.28 10.13 4.12
CA GLU A 57 0.38 8.83 4.26
C GLU A 57 -0.42 7.70 3.58
N ASP A 58 -1.75 7.74 3.66
CA ASP A 58 -2.64 6.80 2.98
C ASP A 58 -2.58 6.95 1.45
N GLY A 59 -2.47 8.18 0.96
CA GLY A 59 -2.24 8.45 -0.46
C GLY A 59 -0.94 7.83 -1.00
N ILE A 60 0.14 7.87 -0.22
CA ILE A 60 1.40 7.20 -0.57
C ILE A 60 1.20 5.68 -0.62
N LEU A 61 0.52 5.10 0.37
CA LEU A 61 0.21 3.68 0.39
C LEU A 61 -0.59 3.26 -0.85
N THR A 62 -1.61 4.03 -1.20
CA THR A 62 -2.42 3.82 -2.41
C THR A 62 -1.56 3.85 -3.68
N GLY A 63 -0.58 4.75 -3.75
CA GLY A 63 0.40 4.80 -4.84
C GLY A 63 1.22 3.51 -4.97
N TYR A 64 1.74 2.98 -3.86
CA TYR A 64 2.50 1.73 -3.87
C TYR A 64 1.64 0.51 -4.25
N LEU A 65 0.41 0.42 -3.74
CA LEU A 65 -0.53 -0.65 -4.09
C LEU A 65 -0.93 -0.61 -5.58
N THR A 66 -1.08 0.59 -6.13
CA THR A 66 -1.35 0.80 -7.56
C THR A 66 -0.17 0.30 -8.40
N LEU A 67 1.06 0.67 -8.01
CA LEU A 67 2.28 0.20 -8.70
C LEU A 67 2.41 -1.33 -8.60
N GLN A 68 2.10 -1.91 -7.43
CA GLN A 68 2.17 -3.36 -7.21
C GLN A 68 1.20 -4.10 -8.14
N THR A 69 -0.02 -3.58 -8.27
CA THR A 69 -1.02 -4.12 -9.20
C THR A 69 -0.54 -4.03 -10.65
N ALA A 70 0.02 -2.89 -11.06
CA ALA A 70 0.51 -2.68 -12.42
C ALA A 70 1.67 -3.64 -12.77
N LEU A 71 2.65 -3.79 -11.86
CA LEU A 71 3.79 -4.70 -12.06
C LEU A 71 3.34 -6.18 -12.14
N ARG A 72 2.40 -6.60 -11.30
CA ARG A 72 1.83 -7.97 -11.36
C ARG A 72 1.17 -8.23 -12.71
N ASN A 73 0.40 -7.26 -13.22
CA ASN A 73 -0.23 -7.38 -14.54
C ASN A 73 0.81 -7.48 -15.67
N GLN A 74 1.89 -6.70 -15.60
CA GLN A 74 2.97 -6.77 -16.59
C GLN A 74 3.63 -8.15 -16.60
N VAL A 75 4.01 -8.69 -15.44
CA VAL A 75 4.65 -10.02 -15.32
C VAL A 75 3.73 -11.13 -15.83
N ASN A 76 2.43 -11.05 -15.54
CA ASN A 76 1.44 -12.02 -16.03
C ASN A 76 1.27 -11.94 -17.56
N ASN A 77 1.28 -10.75 -18.14
CA ASN A 77 1.18 -10.57 -19.59
C ASN A 77 2.43 -11.07 -20.33
N GLU A 78 3.63 -10.86 -19.77
CA GLU A 78 4.89 -11.42 -20.32
C GLU A 78 4.89 -12.95 -20.28
N SER A 79 4.28 -13.55 -19.25
CA SER A 79 4.16 -15.01 -19.10
C SER A 79 3.13 -15.64 -20.05
N ASN A 80 2.14 -14.88 -20.51
CA ASN A 80 1.07 -15.33 -21.41
C ASN A 80 1.33 -15.01 -22.90
N GLY A 81 2.51 -14.47 -23.25
CA GLY A 81 2.88 -14.06 -24.60
C GLY A 81 3.56 -15.13 -25.47
N ILE A 82 3.40 -16.42 -25.16
CA ILE A 82 3.87 -17.53 -26.01
C ILE A 82 2.66 -18.39 -26.39
N GLU A 83 1.82 -17.88 -27.28
CA GLU A 83 0.97 -18.67 -28.19
C GLU A 83 0.93 -18.01 -29.56
#